data_AF-A0A960J2Z3-F1
#
_entry.id   AF-A0A960J2Z3-F1
#
_cell.length_a   1.000
_cell.length_b   1.000
_cell.length_c   1.000
_cell.angle_alpha   90.00
_cell.angle_beta   90.00
_cell.angle_gamma   90.00
#
_symmetry.space_group_name_H-M   'P 1'
#
loop_
_entity.id
_entity.type
_entity.pdbx_description
1 polymer ?
#
loop_
_entity_poly.entity_id
_entity_poly.type
_entity_poly.pdbx_seq_one_letter_code
_entity_poly.pdbx_strand_id
1 'polypeptide(L)' 'MTDEHEHLTGRRVALVADAAFYVGPSLARALADRGHDLVLGDPGDDLVADLEA' A
#
# COMPACT_ATOMS: atom_id res chain seq x y z
N MET A 1 17.30 -14.24 21.57
CA MET A 1 17.21 -12.90 20.97
C MET A 1 16.07 -12.99 19.98
N THR A 2 14.86 -12.88 20.50
CA THR A 2 13.63 -13.24 19.78
C THR A 2 12.62 -12.13 20.03
N ASP A 3 11.94 -11.76 18.95
CA ASP A 3 10.84 -10.80 18.83
C ASP A 3 11.18 -9.33 19.16
N GLU A 4 11.75 -8.64 18.16
CA GLU A 4 11.49 -7.21 18.01
C GLU A 4 10.26 -7.03 17.11
N HIS A 5 9.30 -6.25 17.62
CA HIS A 5 7.97 -5.94 17.10
C HIS A 5 6.87 -6.95 17.48
N GLU A 6 6.37 -6.85 18.72
CA GLU A 6 4.93 -7.08 18.93
C GLU A 6 4.17 -6.37 17.81
N HIS A 7 3.46 -7.15 16.99
CA HIS A 7 2.64 -6.63 15.91
C HIS A 7 1.51 -5.83 16.57
N LEU A 8 1.67 -4.50 16.67
CA LEU A 8 0.58 -3.58 17.00
C LEU A 8 -0.65 -4.08 16.26
N THR A 9 -1.70 -4.42 17.00
CA THR A 9 -2.78 -5.33 16.62
C THR A 9 -3.71 -4.82 15.50
N GLY A 10 -3.28 -3.81 14.72
CA GLY A 10 -4.02 -3.21 13.61
C GLY A 10 -3.33 -3.40 12.26
N ARG A 11 -4.10 -3.25 11.17
CA ARG A 11 -3.56 -3.22 9.81
C ARG A 11 -2.56 -2.09 9.66
N ARG A 12 -1.46 -2.35 8.96
CA ARG A 12 -0.38 -1.38 8.73
C ARG A 12 -0.77 -0.45 7.59
N VAL A 13 -0.51 0.84 7.73
CA VAL A 13 -0.72 1.82 6.65
C VAL A 13 0.56 1.98 5.83
N ALA A 14 0.44 2.03 4.50
CA ALA A 14 1.55 2.37 3.60
C ALA A 14 1.24 3.64 2.79
N LEU A 15 2.18 4.59 2.81
CA LEU A 15 2.12 5.83 2.03
C LEU A 15 3.00 5.70 0.77
N VAL A 16 2.39 5.85 -0.40
CA VAL A 16 3.11 5.92 -1.69
C VAL A 16 2.88 7.32 -2.26
N ALA A 17 3.93 8.15 -2.26
CA ALA A 17 3.81 9.58 -2.54
C ALA A 17 3.53 9.92 -4.01
N ASP A 18 4.03 9.12 -4.95
CA ASP A 18 3.80 9.26 -6.39
C ASP A 18 3.39 7.88 -6.94
N ALA A 19 2.10 7.61 -6.90
CA ALA A 19 1.53 6.30 -7.16
C ALA A 19 1.26 6.07 -8.66
N ALA A 20 1.26 7.09 -9.51
CA ALA A 20 1.13 6.94 -10.95
C ALA A 20 2.48 6.68 -11.66
N PHE A 21 3.60 7.06 -11.06
CA PHE A 21 4.90 7.00 -11.73
C PHE A 21 5.71 5.72 -11.48
N TYR A 22 6.53 5.33 -12.46
CA TYR A 22 7.50 4.24 -12.42
C TYR A 22 6.95 2.92 -11.82
N VAL A 23 7.28 2.62 -10.57
CA VAL A 23 6.85 1.39 -9.87
C VAL A 23 5.68 1.61 -8.93
N GLY A 24 5.21 2.86 -8.79
CA GLY A 24 4.11 3.26 -7.90
C GLY A 24 2.88 2.35 -8.01
N PRO A 25 2.32 2.11 -9.22
CA PRO A 25 1.13 1.28 -9.37
C PRO A 25 1.35 -0.17 -8.95
N SER A 26 2.50 -0.75 -9.33
CA SER A 26 2.84 -2.13 -8.99
C SER A 26 3.14 -2.30 -7.49
N LEU A 27 3.79 -1.30 -6.88
CA LEU A 27 4.08 -1.27 -5.45
C LEU A 27 2.81 -1.15 -4.62
N ALA A 28 1.87 -0.28 -5.01
CA ALA A 28 0.59 -0.10 -4.32
C ALA A 28 -0.22 -1.42 -4.29
N ARG A 29 -0.37 -2.09 -5.45
CA ARG A 29 -1.02 -3.41 -5.52
C ARG A 29 -0.33 -4.44 -4.62
N ALA A 30 1.00 -4.51 -4.66
CA ALA A 30 1.76 -5.45 -3.85
C ALA A 30 1.65 -5.19 -2.33
N LEU A 31 1.37 -3.95 -1.90
CA LEU A 31 1.12 -3.58 -0.51
C LEU A 31 -0.31 -3.91 -0.10
N ALA A 32 -1.30 -3.65 -0.97
CA ALA A 32 -2.69 -4.08 -0.76
C ALA A 32 -2.79 -5.60 -0.60
N ASP A 33 -2.14 -6.37 -1.47
CA ASP A 33 -2.09 -7.84 -1.38
C ASP A 33 -1.50 -8.35 -0.05
N ARG A 34 -0.66 -7.55 0.59
CA ARG A 34 -0.08 -7.84 1.92
C ARG A 34 -0.94 -7.35 3.09
N GLY A 35 -2.14 -6.84 2.81
CA GLY A 35 -3.12 -6.40 3.80
C GLY A 35 -2.83 -5.02 4.40
N HIS A 36 -2.11 -4.16 3.70
CA HIS A 36 -1.92 -2.78 4.11
C HIS A 36 -3.12 -1.91 3.74
N ASP A 37 -3.46 -0.95 4.59
CA ASP A 37 -4.27 0.20 4.19
C ASP A 37 -3.38 1.17 3.41
N LEU A 38 -3.89 1.79 2.35
CA LEU A 38 -3.09 2.59 1.44
C LEU A 38 -3.44 4.08 1.50
N VAL A 39 -2.41 4.92 1.42
CA VAL A 39 -2.53 6.35 1.12
C VAL A 39 -1.68 6.62 -0.12
N LEU A 40 -2.32 7.03 -1.21
CA LEU A 40 -1.68 7.20 -2.51
C LEU A 40 -1.71 8.66 -2.92
N GLY A 41 -0.54 9.23 -3.22
CA GLY A 41 -0.42 10.54 -3.87
C GLY A 41 -0.43 10.37 -5.38
N ASP A 42 -1.27 11.16 -6.07
CA ASP A 42 -1.44 11.15 -7.53
C ASP A 42 -1.61 9.74 -8.13
N PRO A 43 -2.55 8.89 -7.64
CA PRO A 43 -2.80 7.61 -8.27
C PRO A 43 -3.51 7.80 -9.62
N GLY A 44 -3.18 6.97 -10.61
CA GLY A 44 -3.96 6.90 -11.84
C GLY A 44 -5.33 6.26 -11.61
N ASP A 45 -6.34 6.66 -12.38
CA ASP A 45 -7.73 6.19 -12.22
C ASP A 45 -7.85 4.65 -12.28
N ASP A 46 -7.13 4.00 -13.20
CA ASP A 46 -7.11 2.54 -13.32
C ASP A 46 -6.58 1.86 -12.05
N LEU A 47 -5.58 2.46 -11.39
CA LEU A 47 -5.04 1.94 -10.13
C LEU A 47 -6.07 2.04 -9.00
N VAL A 48 -6.82 3.15 -8.93
CA VAL A 48 -7.87 3.34 -7.91
C VAL A 48 -8.98 2.32 -8.13
N ALA A 49 -9.47 2.19 -9.37
CA ALA A 49 -10.50 1.23 -9.72
C ALA A 49 -10.10 -0.23 -9.37
N ASP A 50 -8.84 -0.61 -9.65
CA ASP A 50 -8.30 -1.93 -9.30
C ASP A 50 -8.27 -2.19 -7.78
N LEU A 51 -7.99 -1.15 -6.97
CA LEU A 51 -7.81 -1.28 -5.52
C LEU A 51 -9.13 -1.24 -4.74
N GLU A 52 -10.19 -0.67 -5.33
CA GLU A 52 -11.52 -0.57 -4.72
C GLU A 52 -12.46 -1.74 -5.11
N ALA A 53 -12.05 -2.59 -6.06
CA ALA A 53 -12.79 -3.76 -6.54
C ALA A 53 -12.75 -4.94 -5.55
#